data_AF-A0ABD1J1D6-F1
#
_entry.id   AF-A0ABD1J1D6-F1
#
_cell.length_a   1.000
_cell.length_b   1.000
_cell.length_c   1.000
_cell.angle_alpha   90.00
_cell.angle_beta   90.00
_cell.angle_gamma   90.00
#
_symmetry.space_group_name_H-M   'P 1'
#
loop_
_entity.id
_entity.type
_entity.pdbx_description
1 polymer ?
#
loop_
_entity_poly.entity_id
_entity_poly.type
_entity_poly.pdbx_seq_one_letter_code
_entity_poly.pdbx_strand_id
1 'polypeptide(L)'
;MWARSGSASPLSHLLLVTVLGLSFAVTTLHSFRGCAVRDFSFMAHKPGCRGLRIHTEACWGRCQTWEKPLPEPPYIQRHHRVCTYSRMRHLTARLPGCQPNVSPLYHYPHALQCDCLVCSSHHTECQTF
;
A
#
# COMPACT_ATOMS: atom_id res chain seq x y z
N MET A 1 50.87 -35.97 13.80
CA MET A 1 49.52 -35.54 13.39
C MET A 1 48.59 -35.68 14.59
N TRP A 2 48.28 -34.59 15.30
CA TRP A 2 47.20 -34.56 16.30
C TRP A 2 46.22 -33.48 15.83
N ALA A 3 45.09 -33.91 15.25
CA ALA A 3 43.99 -33.02 14.91
C ALA A 3 43.28 -32.63 16.20
N ARG A 4 43.35 -31.35 16.58
CA ARG A 4 42.51 -30.81 17.66
C ARG A 4 41.07 -30.82 17.17
N SER A 5 40.29 -31.77 17.66
CA SER A 5 38.84 -31.77 17.57
C SER A 5 38.29 -30.62 18.42
N GLY A 6 38.12 -29.44 17.81
CA GLY A 6 37.45 -28.31 18.43
C GLY A 6 35.97 -28.60 18.58
N SER A 7 35.57 -29.07 19.77
CA SER A 7 34.17 -29.16 20.18
C SER A 7 33.58 -27.75 20.22
N ALA A 8 32.74 -27.40 19.25
CA ALA A 8 31.99 -26.15 19.27
C ALA A 8 31.12 -26.11 20.54
N SER A 9 31.20 -25.01 21.29
CA SER A 9 30.47 -24.87 22.55
C SER A 9 28.96 -24.74 22.28
N PRO A 10 28.08 -25.23 23.19
CA PRO A 10 26.64 -25.16 23.01
C PRO A 10 26.13 -23.72 22.83
N LEU A 11 26.82 -22.74 23.43
CA LEU A 11 26.58 -21.31 23.26
C LEU A 11 26.77 -20.82 21.81
N SER A 12 27.75 -21.37 21.09
CA SER A 12 28.01 -21.04 19.69
C SER A 12 26.87 -21.50 18.78
N HIS A 13 26.32 -22.70 19.04
CA HIS A 13 25.16 -23.22 18.30
C HIS A 13 23.89 -22.41 18.56
N LEU A 14 23.64 -22.03 19.82
CA LEU A 14 22.50 -21.18 20.20
C LEU A 14 22.56 -19.81 19.51
N LEU A 15 23.73 -19.17 19.46
CA LEU A 15 23.94 -17.90 18.75
C LEU A 15 23.71 -18.03 17.24
N LEU A 16 24.16 -19.12 16.61
CA LEU A 16 23.91 -19.37 15.19
C LEU A 16 22.42 -19.53 14.89
N VAL A 17 21.69 -20.27 15.73
CA VAL A 17 20.24 -20.49 15.56
C VAL A 17 19.45 -19.19 15.73
N THR A 18 19.80 -18.35 16.72
CA THR A 18 19.13 -17.06 16.91
C THR A 18 19.39 -16.10 15.76
N VAL A 19 20.63 -16.02 15.27
CA VAL A 19 21.01 -15.20 14.10
C VAL A 19 20.30 -15.66 12.84
N LEU A 20 20.25 -16.97 12.58
CA LEU A 20 19.48 -17.56 11.47
C LEU A 20 18.00 -17.21 11.60
N GLY A 21 17.37 -17.46 12.76
CA GLY A 21 15.95 -17.18 13.00
C GLY A 21 15.57 -15.70 12.82
N LEU A 22 16.38 -14.77 13.33
CA LEU A 22 16.21 -13.33 13.13
C LEU A 22 16.30 -12.95 11.65
N SER A 23 17.22 -13.56 10.91
CA SER A 23 17.38 -13.32 9.47
C SER A 23 16.15 -13.77 8.67
N PHE A 24 15.56 -14.92 8.98
CA PHE A 24 14.34 -15.41 8.32
C PHE A 24 13.11 -14.53 8.61
N ALA A 25 12.98 -13.99 9.82
CA ALA A 25 11.89 -13.07 10.14
C ALA A 25 12.01 -11.74 9.35
N VAL A 26 13.22 -11.18 9.24
CA VAL A 26 13.45 -9.91 8.53
C VAL A 26 13.17 -10.02 7.03
N THR A 27 13.47 -11.15 6.38
CA THR A 27 13.21 -11.32 4.93
C THR A 27 11.72 -11.36 4.59
N THR A 28 10.86 -11.90 5.47
CA THR A 28 9.41 -12.01 5.21
C THR A 28 8.68 -10.66 5.16
N LEU A 29 9.15 -9.64 5.90
CA LEU A 29 8.50 -8.33 5.94
C LEU A 29 8.75 -7.50 4.66
N HIS A 30 9.83 -7.80 3.93
CA HIS A 30 10.32 -6.95 2.84
C HIS A 30 9.61 -7.17 1.47
N SER A 31 8.67 -8.13 1.36
CA SER A 31 8.16 -8.58 0.05
C SER A 31 6.63 -8.68 -0.07
N PHE A 32 5.85 -7.95 0.72
CA PHE A 32 4.41 -7.88 0.47
C PHE A 32 4.13 -7.13 -0.84
N ARG A 33 3.77 -7.88 -1.89
CA ARG A 33 3.44 -7.36 -3.24
C ARG A 33 1.92 -7.26 -3.51
N GLY A 34 1.07 -7.47 -2.51
CA GLY A 34 -0.40 -7.40 -2.64
C GLY A 34 -0.97 -5.98 -2.51
N CYS A 35 -2.30 -5.87 -2.48
CA CYS A 35 -3.04 -4.63 -2.20
C CYS A 35 -3.31 -4.51 -0.70
N ALA A 36 -2.96 -3.36 -0.10
CA ALA A 36 -3.16 -3.11 1.33
C ALA A 36 -3.32 -1.63 1.66
N VAL A 37 -3.79 -1.36 2.88
CA VAL A 37 -3.79 -0.03 3.48
C VAL A 37 -2.36 0.36 3.86
N ARG A 38 -1.94 1.58 3.53
CA ARG A 38 -0.61 2.13 3.84
C ARG A 38 -0.70 3.61 4.21
N ASP A 39 0.26 4.05 5.01
CA ASP A 39 0.48 5.48 5.26
C ASP A 39 0.81 6.21 3.96
N PHE A 40 0.10 7.30 3.74
CA PHE A 40 0.25 8.17 2.59
C PHE A 40 0.19 9.62 3.03
N SER A 41 1.01 10.46 2.40
CA SER A 41 0.99 11.89 2.65
C SER A 41 0.90 12.66 1.34
N PHE A 42 0.03 13.67 1.32
CA PHE A 42 -0.14 14.53 0.16
C PHE A 42 -0.26 16.00 0.58
N MET A 43 -0.04 16.90 -0.36
CA MET A 43 -0.24 18.32 -0.17
C MET A 43 -1.69 18.67 -0.56
N ALA A 44 -2.52 19.00 0.43
CA ALA A 44 -3.87 19.47 0.18
C ALA A 44 -3.84 20.90 -0.35
N HIS A 45 -4.41 21.10 -1.54
CA HIS A 45 -4.52 22.39 -2.18
C HIS A 45 -5.99 22.79 -2.31
N LYS A 46 -6.31 24.02 -1.91
CA LYS A 46 -7.63 24.63 -2.07
C LYS A 46 -7.46 26.10 -2.45
N PRO A 47 -8.08 26.57 -3.55
CA PRO A 47 -8.02 27.97 -3.94
C PRO A 47 -8.42 28.90 -2.79
N GLY A 48 -7.62 29.94 -2.55
CA GLY A 48 -7.87 30.92 -1.49
C GLY A 48 -7.44 30.51 -0.08
N CYS A 49 -6.77 29.37 0.08
CA CYS A 49 -6.11 28.93 1.32
C CYS A 49 -4.63 28.61 1.07
N ARG A 50 -3.81 28.56 2.12
CA ARG A 50 -2.46 27.99 2.03
C ARG A 50 -2.53 26.47 2.06
N GLY A 51 -1.64 25.83 1.31
CA GLY A 51 -1.54 24.37 1.28
C GLY A 51 -1.17 23.76 2.62
N LEU A 52 -1.64 22.55 2.88
CA LEU A 52 -1.35 21.79 4.11
C LEU A 52 -0.94 20.36 3.76
N ARG A 53 0.15 19.87 4.33
CA ARG A 53 0.52 18.46 4.20
C ARG A 53 -0.37 17.61 5.12
N ILE A 54 -1.13 16.70 4.53
CA ILE A 54 -2.02 15.78 5.24
C ILE A 54 -1.38 14.40 5.24
N HIS A 55 -1.37 13.75 6.40
CA HIS A 55 -1.05 12.34 6.56
C HIS A 55 -2.37 11.56 6.72
N THR A 56 -2.55 10.52 5.92
CA THR A 56 -3.74 9.67 5.93
C THR A 56 -3.37 8.24 5.54
N GLU A 57 -4.32 7.32 5.65
CA GLU A 57 -4.21 5.97 5.13
C GLU A 57 -4.84 5.90 3.74
N ALA A 58 -4.13 5.28 2.79
CA ALA A 58 -4.56 5.11 1.41
C ALA A 58 -4.28 3.68 0.91
N CYS A 59 -4.91 3.30 -0.20
CA CYS A 59 -4.67 2.00 -0.82
C CYS A 59 -3.44 2.00 -1.70
N TRP A 60 -2.54 1.04 -1.44
CA TRP A 60 -1.34 0.85 -2.24
C TRP A 60 -1.01 -0.62 -2.43
N GLY A 61 -0.49 -0.95 -3.62
CA GLY A 61 -0.10 -2.32 -3.93
C GLY A 61 -0.24 -2.69 -5.40
N ARG A 62 -0.12 -3.98 -5.67
CA ARG A 62 -0.32 -4.56 -7.01
C ARG A 62 -1.41 -5.62 -6.97
N CYS A 63 -2.11 -5.74 -8.09
CA CYS A 63 -3.13 -6.76 -8.29
C CYS A 63 -2.74 -7.66 -9.45
N GLN A 64 -3.15 -8.92 -9.36
CA GLN A 64 -2.98 -9.85 -10.46
C GLN A 64 -3.94 -9.48 -11.59
N THR A 65 -3.41 -9.39 -12.81
CA THR A 65 -4.18 -9.14 -14.02
C THR A 65 -3.79 -10.15 -15.08
N TRP A 66 -4.72 -10.42 -16.01
CA TRP A 66 -4.45 -11.29 -17.16
C TRP A 66 -5.46 -11.02 -18.28
N GLU A 67 -5.06 -11.36 -19.50
CA GLU A 67 -5.93 -11.44 -20.66
C GLU A 67 -5.78 -12.83 -21.28
N LYS A 68 -6.89 -13.48 -21.58
CA LYS A 68 -6.91 -14.81 -22.18
C LYS A 68 -7.55 -14.72 -23.57
N PRO A 69 -6.83 -15.11 -24.64
CA PRO A 69 -7.42 -15.24 -25.96
C PRO A 69 -8.51 -16.33 -25.98
N LEU A 70 -9.61 -16.07 -26.69
CA LEU A 70 -10.73 -16.99 -26.89
C LEU A 70 -10.86 -17.34 -28.38
N PRO A 71 -11.22 -18.59 -28.73
CA PRO A 71 -11.44 -18.97 -30.14
C PRO A 71 -12.65 -18.30 -30.78
N GLU A 72 -13.64 -17.94 -29.97
CA GLU A 72 -14.91 -17.34 -30.40
C GLU A 72 -15.05 -15.91 -29.84
N PRO A 73 -15.88 -15.04 -30.47
CA PRO A 73 -16.20 -13.72 -29.93
C PRO A 73 -16.60 -13.79 -28.43
N PRO A 74 -16.11 -12.89 -27.57
CA PRO A 74 -15.42 -11.62 -27.86
C PRO A 74 -13.89 -11.72 -28.09
N TYR A 75 -13.36 -12.92 -28.36
CA TYR A 75 -11.94 -13.22 -28.67
C TYR A 75 -10.92 -12.94 -27.56
N ILE A 76 -11.27 -12.15 -26.54
CA ILE A 76 -10.42 -11.87 -25.38
C ILE A 76 -11.27 -11.83 -24.13
N GLN A 77 -10.90 -12.64 -23.13
CA GLN A 77 -11.39 -12.54 -21.76
C GLN A 77 -10.38 -11.73 -20.94
N ARG A 78 -10.83 -10.63 -20.34
CA ARG A 78 -9.97 -9.71 -19.57
C ARG A 78 -10.25 -9.80 -18.08
N HIS A 79 -9.19 -9.83 -17.28
CA HIS A 79 -9.24 -9.73 -15.84
C HIS A 79 -8.36 -8.57 -15.38
N HIS A 80 -8.91 -7.36 -15.46
CA HIS A 80 -8.22 -6.13 -15.07
C HIS A 80 -8.74 -5.65 -13.72
N ARG A 81 -7.96 -5.92 -12.67
CA ARG A 81 -8.21 -5.46 -11.30
C ARG A 81 -7.17 -4.40 -10.94
N VAL A 82 -7.60 -3.42 -10.16
CA VAL A 82 -6.75 -2.37 -9.60
C VAL A 82 -6.83 -2.40 -8.07
N CYS A 83 -5.76 -1.98 -7.40
CA CYS A 83 -5.77 -1.83 -5.96
C CYS A 83 -6.53 -0.55 -5.62
N THR A 84 -7.69 -0.68 -5.01
CA THR A 84 -8.57 0.47 -4.72
C THR A 84 -9.29 0.28 -3.38
N TYR A 85 -9.97 1.34 -2.96
CA TYR A 85 -10.78 1.40 -1.74
C TYR A 85 -11.98 0.47 -1.88
N SER A 86 -12.04 -0.61 -1.11
CA SER A 86 -13.27 -1.38 -0.94
C SER A 86 -14.16 -0.78 0.14
N ARG A 87 -13.53 -0.14 1.14
CA ARG A 87 -14.22 0.64 2.16
C ARG A 87 -13.40 1.86 2.53
N MET A 88 -14.05 3.01 2.55
CA MET A 88 -13.45 4.29 2.94
C MET A 88 -14.41 5.12 3.77
N ARG A 89 -13.85 6.09 4.49
CA ARG A 89 -14.59 7.20 5.12
C ARG A 89 -14.01 8.53 4.65
N HIS A 90 -14.81 9.57 4.67
CA HIS A 90 -14.33 10.93 4.41
C HIS A 90 -13.92 11.59 5.73
N LEU A 91 -12.71 12.15 5.76
CA LEU A 91 -12.22 12.97 6.85
C LEU A 91 -12.17 14.43 6.40
N THR A 92 -12.07 15.32 7.39
CA THR A 92 -12.01 16.77 7.14
C THR A 92 -10.80 17.35 7.85
N ALA A 93 -9.98 18.12 7.12
CA ALA A 93 -8.89 18.92 7.67
C ALA A 93 -9.22 20.41 7.55
N ARG A 94 -8.59 21.23 8.41
CA ARG A 94 -8.73 22.69 8.37
C ARG A 94 -7.45 23.31 7.78
N LEU A 95 -7.56 23.93 6.61
CA LEU A 95 -6.45 24.56 5.92
C LEU A 95 -6.10 25.93 6.55
N PRO A 96 -4.80 26.29 6.62
CA PRO A 96 -4.37 27.56 7.20
C PRO A 96 -4.46 28.71 6.20
N GLY A 97 -4.58 29.95 6.71
CA GLY A 97 -4.45 31.17 5.91
C GLY A 97 -5.48 31.32 4.80
N CYS A 98 -6.73 30.94 5.07
CA CYS A 98 -7.83 31.12 4.13
C CYS A 98 -8.34 32.56 4.09
N GLN A 99 -8.78 33.01 2.92
CA GLN A 99 -9.47 34.28 2.75
C GLN A 99 -10.83 34.30 3.50
N PRO A 100 -11.36 35.49 3.86
CA PRO A 100 -12.56 35.61 4.70
C PRO A 100 -13.82 34.88 4.20
N ASN A 101 -13.98 34.74 2.88
CA ASN A 101 -15.13 34.08 2.26
C ASN A 101 -14.84 32.65 1.79
N VAL A 102 -13.69 32.09 2.16
CA VAL A 102 -13.28 30.74 1.77
C VAL A 102 -13.37 29.82 2.97
N SER A 103 -14.21 28.78 2.88
CA SER A 103 -14.28 27.76 3.92
C SER A 103 -12.91 27.10 4.11
N PRO A 104 -12.39 26.99 5.35
CA PRO A 104 -11.11 26.34 5.59
C PRO A 104 -11.22 24.81 5.56
N LEU A 105 -12.42 24.23 5.45
CA LEU A 105 -12.62 22.79 5.48
C LEU A 105 -12.21 22.14 4.15
N TYR A 106 -11.43 21.06 4.24
CA TYR A 106 -10.99 20.24 3.13
C TYR A 106 -11.32 18.78 3.39
N HIS A 107 -12.13 18.18 2.52
CA HIS A 107 -12.58 16.79 2.64
C HIS A 107 -11.70 15.87 1.82
N TYR A 108 -11.32 14.72 2.39
CA TYR A 108 -10.45 13.75 1.73
C TYR A 108 -10.78 12.31 2.16
N PRO A 109 -10.50 11.31 1.31
CA PRO A 109 -10.75 9.91 1.63
C PRO A 109 -9.70 9.36 2.61
N HIS A 110 -10.13 8.43 3.43
CA HIS A 110 -9.30 7.65 4.33
C HIS A 110 -9.66 6.17 4.17
N ALA A 111 -8.66 5.35 3.82
CA ALA A 111 -8.84 3.93 3.60
C ALA A 111 -9.17 3.20 4.91
N LEU A 112 -10.21 2.38 4.87
CA LEU A 112 -10.50 1.41 5.94
C LEU A 112 -10.12 0.00 5.50
N GLN A 113 -10.28 -0.28 4.20
CA GLN A 113 -9.95 -1.55 3.58
C GLN A 113 -9.62 -1.33 2.10
N CYS A 114 -8.67 -2.12 1.60
CA CYS A 114 -8.22 -2.09 0.22
C CYS A 114 -8.29 -3.48 -0.38
N ASP A 115 -8.80 -3.58 -1.61
CA ASP A 115 -8.95 -4.85 -2.31
C ASP A 115 -8.64 -4.69 -3.81
N CYS A 116 -8.37 -5.82 -4.47
CA CYS A 116 -8.22 -5.89 -5.92
C CYS A 116 -9.57 -5.99 -6.61
N LEU A 117 -10.11 -4.86 -7.06
CA LEU A 117 -11.44 -4.75 -7.64
C LEU A 117 -11.39 -4.20 -9.07
N VAL A 118 -12.49 -4.32 -9.82
CA VAL A 118 -12.62 -3.58 -11.08
C VAL A 118 -12.72 -2.10 -10.70
N CYS A 119 -12.04 -1.23 -11.45
CA CYS A 119 -12.10 0.21 -11.17
C CYS A 119 -13.53 0.72 -11.38
N SER A 120 -14.07 1.43 -10.38
CA SER A 120 -15.39 2.04 -10.43
C SER A 120 -15.26 3.55 -10.51
N SER A 121 -15.85 4.15 -11.55
CA SER A 121 -15.89 5.61 -11.75
C SER A 121 -16.81 6.35 -10.79
N HIS A 122 -17.54 5.64 -9.93
CA HIS A 122 -18.46 6.24 -8.96
C HIS A 122 -17.72 7.07 -7.89
N HIS A 123 -16.52 6.65 -7.50
CA HIS A 123 -15.73 7.30 -6.43
C HIS A 123 -14.23 7.38 -6.72
N THR A 124 -13.80 6.92 -7.89
CA THR A 124 -12.38 6.87 -8.26
C THR A 124 -12.26 7.22 -9.73
N GLU A 125 -11.31 8.08 -10.06
CA GLU A 125 -10.99 8.35 -11.46
C GLU A 125 -10.18 7.18 -12.03
N CYS A 126 -10.78 6.47 -12.97
CA CYS A 126 -10.16 5.33 -13.62
C CYS A 126 -9.38 5.81 -14.85
N GLN A 127 -8.08 6.06 -14.67
CA GLN A 127 -7.19 6.52 -15.74
C GLN A 127 -6.11 5.47 -16.05
N THR A 128 -5.71 5.39 -17.32
CA THR A 128 -4.52 4.67 -17.78
C THR A 128 -3.39 5.67 -17.97
N PHE A 129 -2.23 5.42 -17.36
CA PHE A 129 -1.01 6.24 -17.54
C PHE A 129 -0.15 5.70 -18.68
#